data_AF-R7MA71-F1
#
_entry.id   AF-R7MA71-F1
#
_cell.length_a   1.000
_cell.length_b   1.000
_cell.length_c   1.000
_cell.angle_alpha   90.00
_cell.angle_beta   90.00
_cell.angle_gamma   90.00
#
_symmetry.space_group_name_H-M   'P 1'
#
loop_
_entity.id
_entity.type
_entity.pdbx_description
1 polymer ?
#
loop_
_entity_poly.entity_id
_entity_poly.type
_entity_poly.pdbx_seq_one_letter_code
_entity_poly.pdbx_strand_id
1 'polypeptide(L)' 'MANKIQFKRGLKTNLPSSADVGMPLWCTDTQELYIGTGNGVALVGGTSGSSEPSNTYTKAEIDEMFEDIATLLSEV' A
#
# COMPACT_ATOMS: atom_id res chain seq x y z
N MET A 1 35.20 -4.13 -20.31
CA MET A 1 33.86 -4.57 -19.84
C MET A 1 33.53 -3.78 -18.59
N ALA A 2 32.46 -2.98 -18.61
CA ALA A 2 32.06 -2.23 -17.42
C ALA A 2 31.39 -3.18 -16.42
N ASN A 3 31.87 -3.20 -15.18
CA ASN A 3 31.22 -3.92 -14.10
C ASN A 3 29.87 -3.26 -13.82
N LYS A 4 28.79 -4.01 -13.99
CA LYS A 4 27.44 -3.52 -13.69
C LYS A 4 27.27 -3.53 -12.19
N ILE A 5 26.81 -2.42 -11.62
CA ILE A 5 26.38 -2.39 -10.22
C ILE A 5 25.17 -3.33 -10.08
N GLN A 6 25.15 -4.16 -9.04
CA GLN A 6 24.06 -5.08 -8.76
C GLN A 6 23.48 -4.76 -7.38
N PHE A 7 22.16 -4.69 -7.28
CA PHE A 7 21.47 -4.53 -6.01
C PHE A 7 21.15 -5.88 -5.38
N LYS A 8 20.84 -5.87 -4.08
CA LYS A 8 20.22 -7.04 -3.45
C LYS A 8 18.88 -7.30 -4.15
N ARG A 9 18.63 -8.55 -4.54
CA ARG A 9 17.51 -8.90 -5.42
C ARG A 9 16.88 -10.24 -5.08
N GLY A 10 15.60 -10.42 -5.42
CA GLY A 10 14.84 -11.66 -5.21
C GLY A 10 13.39 -11.53 -5.67
N LEU A 11 12.55 -12.48 -5.29
CA LEU A 11 11.10 -12.41 -5.50
C LEU A 11 10.46 -11.46 -4.48
N LYS A 12 9.38 -10.77 -4.86
CA LYS A 12 8.63 -9.88 -3.96
C LYS A 12 8.13 -10.59 -2.70
N THR A 13 7.74 -11.87 -2.80
CA THR A 13 7.32 -12.69 -1.65
C THR A 13 8.44 -12.93 -0.63
N ASN A 14 9.70 -12.78 -1.05
CA ASN A 14 10.88 -12.94 -0.21
C ASN A 14 11.51 -11.60 0.15
N LEU A 15 10.80 -10.48 -0.07
CA LEU A 15 11.25 -9.17 0.34
C LEU A 15 11.39 -9.16 1.88
N PRO A 16 12.54 -8.73 2.43
CA PRO A 16 12.72 -8.73 3.87
C PRO A 16 11.75 -7.73 4.52
N SER A 17 11.27 -8.07 5.72
CA SER A 17 10.38 -7.19 6.49
C SER A 17 11.05 -5.88 6.91
N SER A 18 12.38 -5.84 6.99
CA SER A 18 13.18 -4.65 7.29
C SER A 18 14.54 -4.69 6.58
N ALA A 19 15.14 -3.52 6.36
CA ALA A 19 16.48 -3.35 5.82
C ALA A 19 17.11 -2.03 6.29
N ASP A 20 18.43 -1.97 6.26
CA ASP A 20 19.20 -0.78 6.64
C ASP A 20 18.77 0.45 5.83
N VAL A 21 18.83 1.62 6.48
CA VAL A 21 18.46 2.90 5.86
C VAL A 21 19.23 3.10 4.55
N GLY A 22 18.52 3.29 3.44
CA GLY A 22 19.11 3.53 2.13
C GLY A 22 19.51 2.27 1.35
N MET A 23 19.28 1.07 1.87
CA MET A 23 19.60 -0.18 1.17
C MET A 23 18.64 -0.44 -0.01
N PRO A 24 19.13 -0.56 -1.27
CA PRO A 24 18.29 -0.87 -2.43
C PRO A 24 17.98 -2.37 -2.54
N LEU A 25 16.70 -2.67 -2.77
CA LEU A 25 16.15 -4.02 -2.91
C LEU A 25 15.34 -4.11 -4.22
N TRP A 26 15.72 -5.03 -5.11
CA TRP A 26 15.08 -5.22 -6.41
C TRP A 26 14.24 -6.50 -6.46
N CYS A 27 12.95 -6.35 -6.75
CA CYS A 27 12.05 -7.49 -6.99
C CYS A 27 12.15 -7.91 -8.45
N THR A 28 12.72 -9.09 -8.74
CA THR A 28 12.99 -9.55 -10.11
C THR A 28 11.73 -9.97 -10.88
N ASP A 29 10.68 -10.33 -10.15
CA ASP A 29 9.38 -10.74 -10.66
C ASP A 29 8.48 -9.55 -10.97
N THR A 30 8.39 -8.56 -10.07
CA THR A 30 7.51 -7.40 -10.23
C THR A 30 8.19 -6.18 -10.83
N GLN A 31 9.52 -6.20 -10.95
CA GLN A 31 10.33 -5.06 -11.41
C GLN A 31 10.16 -3.80 -10.54
N GLU A 32 9.85 -4.01 -9.26
CA GLU A 32 9.72 -2.94 -8.26
C GLU A 32 11.04 -2.73 -7.50
N LEU A 33 11.33 -1.47 -7.19
CA LEU A 33 12.47 -1.07 -6.37
C LEU A 33 11.98 -0.66 -4.97
N TYR A 34 12.59 -1.21 -3.93
CA TYR A 34 12.37 -0.82 -2.54
C TYR A 34 13.64 -0.27 -1.90
N ILE A 35 13.49 0.61 -0.91
CA ILE A 35 14.57 1.14 -0.07
C ILE A 35 14.32 0.81 1.39
N GLY A 36 15.35 0.35 2.09
CA GLY A 36 15.32 0.14 3.53
C GLY A 36 15.17 1.46 4.30
N THR A 37 14.37 1.43 5.37
CA THR A 37 14.08 2.58 6.23
C THR A 37 14.59 2.40 7.66
N GLY A 38 15.35 1.34 7.92
CA GLY A 38 15.81 0.94 9.27
C GLY A 38 14.82 0.02 9.98
N ASN A 39 13.51 0.32 9.91
CA ASN A 39 12.45 -0.47 10.54
C ASN A 39 11.48 -1.14 9.55
N GLY A 40 11.75 -0.98 8.25
CA GLY A 40 10.89 -1.50 7.19
C GLY A 40 11.50 -1.30 5.81
N VAL A 41 10.70 -1.47 4.77
CA VAL A 41 11.04 -1.21 3.38
C VAL A 41 9.95 -0.38 2.73
N ALA A 42 10.34 0.62 1.93
CA ALA A 42 9.41 1.50 1.23
C ALA A 42 9.56 1.34 -0.28
N LEU A 43 8.44 1.30 -1.00
CA LEU A 43 8.42 1.23 -2.47
C LEU A 43 8.91 2.57 -3.05
N VAL A 44 9.79 2.52 -4.03
CA VAL A 44 10.31 3.69 -4.74
C VAL A 44 9.54 3.88 -6.04
N GLY A 45 8.97 5.07 -6.25
CA GLY A 45 8.31 5.44 -7.51
C GLY A 45 6.96 4.76 -7.76
N GLY A 46 6.47 3.95 -6.82
CA GLY A 46 5.06 3.60 -6.80
C GLY A 46 4.24 4.84 -6.50
N THR A 47 3.06 4.96 -7.10
CA THR A 47 2.00 5.71 -6.43
C THR A 47 1.82 5.00 -5.10
N SER A 48 2.35 5.57 -4.02
CA SER A 48 1.69 5.46 -2.73
C SER A 48 0.25 5.79 -3.09
N GLY A 49 -0.60 4.76 -3.20
CA GLY A 49 -2.03 5.00 -3.22
C GLY A 49 -2.19 5.98 -2.08
N SER A 50 -2.64 7.18 -2.41
CA SER A 50 -3.01 8.13 -1.39
C SER A 50 -3.74 7.28 -0.37
N SER A 51 -3.28 7.30 0.88
CA SER A 51 -4.06 6.76 1.98
C SER A 51 -5.26 7.70 2.10
N GLU A 52 -6.06 7.77 1.04
CA GLU A 52 -7.43 8.21 1.11
C GLU A 52 -8.00 7.27 2.17
N PRO A 53 -8.62 7.80 3.23
CA PRO A 53 -9.44 6.96 4.07
C PRO A 53 -10.47 6.32 3.14
N SER A 54 -10.24 5.05 2.78
CA SER A 54 -11.26 4.23 2.17
C SER A 54 -12.30 4.03 3.26
N ASN A 55 -13.30 4.90 3.28
CA ASN A 55 -14.47 4.68 4.10
C ASN A 55 -15.23 3.49 3.49
N THR A 56 -14.82 2.30 3.89
CA THR A 56 -15.51 1.06 3.56
C THR A 56 -16.66 0.94 4.54
N TYR A 57 -17.86 1.34 4.11
CA TYR A 57 -19.07 1.10 4.88
C TYR A 57 -19.59 -0.31 4.60
N THR A 58 -20.00 -1.00 5.64
CA THR A 58 -20.73 -2.27 5.53
C THR A 58 -22.12 -2.02 4.97
N LYS A 59 -22.74 -3.06 4.39
CA LYS A 59 -24.12 -2.97 3.92
C LYS A 59 -25.09 -2.54 5.03
N ALA A 60 -24.86 -3.02 6.26
CA ALA A 60 -25.71 -2.68 7.41
C ALA A 60 -25.66 -1.19 7.73
N GLU A 61 -24.47 -0.59 7.78
CA GLU A 61 -24.32 0.85 8.03
C GLU A 61 -25.02 1.68 6.94
N ILE A 62 -24.93 1.26 5.68
CA ILE A 62 -25.60 1.93 4.58
C ILE A 62 -27.13 1.78 4.68
N ASP A 63 -27.62 0.59 5.04
CA ASP A 63 -29.05 0.32 5.17
C ASP A 63 -29.66 1.15 6.31
N GLU A 64 -29.00 1.23 7.47
CA GLU A 64 -29.44 2.07 8.61
C GLU A 64 -29.54 3.55 8.23
N MET A 65 -28.55 4.07 7.51
CA MET A 65 -28.58 5.45 7.02
C MET A 65 -29.78 5.73 6.09
N PHE A 66 -30.18 4.75 5.27
CA PHE A 66 -31.36 4.90 4.42
C PHE A 66 -32.66 4.89 5.22
N GLU A 67 -32.76 4.09 6.28
CA GLU A 67 -33.92 4.06 7.17
C GLU A 67 -34.09 5.38 7.93
N ASP A 68 -33.00 5.96 8.43
CA ASP A 68 -33.02 7.26 9.11
C ASP A 68 -33.50 8.38 8.17
N ILE A 69 -33.03 8.38 6.92
CA ILE A 69 -33.46 9.35 5.90
C ILE A 69 -34.95 9.16 5.57
N ALA A 70 -35.40 7.92 5.41
CA ALA A 70 -36.80 7.63 5.11
C ALA A 70 -37.74 8.10 6.23
N THR A 71 -37.32 7.92 7.48
CA THR A 71 -38.05 8.40 8.66
C THR A 71 -38.16 9.92 8.66
N LEU A 72 -37.05 10.62 8.43
CA LEU A 72 -37.01 12.09 8.40
C LEU A 72 -37.92 12.68 7.31
N LEU A 73 -37.99 12.04 6.14
CA LEU A 73 -38.85 12.48 5.03
C LEU A 73 -40.34 12.20 5.28
N SER A 74 -40.67 11.27 6.16
CA SER A 74 -42.07 10.98 6.52
C SER A 74 -42.65 11.96 7.54
N GLU A 75 -41.79 12.76 8.19
CA GLU A 75 -42.15 13.77 9.19
C GLU A 75 -42.42 15.18 8.60
N VAL A 76 -42.29 15.34 7.28
CA VAL A 76 -42.56 16.58 6.52
C VAL A 76 -43.82 16.42 5.67
#